data_AF-A0A8H8CNF4-F1
#
_entry.id   AF-A0A8H8CNF4-F1
#
_cell.length_a   1.000
_cell.length_b   1.000
_cell.length_c   1.000
_cell.angle_alpha   90.00
_cell.angle_beta   90.00
_cell.angle_gamma   90.00
#
_symmetry.space_group_name_H-M   'P 1'
#
loop_
_entity.id
_entity.type
_entity.pdbx_description
1 polymer ?
#
loop_
_entity_poly.entity_id
_entity_poly.type
_entity_poly.pdbx_seq_one_letter_code
_entity_poly.pdbx_strand_id
1 'polypeptide(L)'
;MFSSSLAVWSAIAAALLALQALLLAAVPRLLLFLSASDAHALTPLERFLAHHFAIFLAVLALALLLNIPSPPSPVPPSAETASTHPLLYPLAIGSTLSAFIAWNSDDVGTLASIFFFFSLTISLWGLWEIIFANSASFSKTTGADKHTSSFIFGNKAAASSVKKNMKTK
;
A
#
# COMPACT_ATOMS: atom_id res chain seq x y z
N MET A 1 10.48 -1.14 25.98
CA MET A 1 9.29 -0.51 26.61
C MET A 1 8.48 0.33 25.61
N PHE A 2 9.09 1.19 24.78
CA PHE A 2 8.37 2.02 23.79
C PHE A 2 7.63 1.24 22.67
N SER A 3 8.15 0.10 22.24
CA SER A 3 7.56 -0.70 21.13
C SER A 3 6.18 -1.26 21.47
N SER A 4 5.94 -1.67 22.72
CA SER A 4 4.64 -2.21 23.15
C SER A 4 3.55 -1.13 23.16
N SER A 5 3.86 0.07 23.68
CA SER A 5 2.91 1.19 23.68
C SER A 5 2.60 1.63 22.26
N LEU A 6 3.60 1.74 21.39
CA LEU A 6 3.40 2.13 19.98
C LEU A 6 2.52 1.11 19.24
N ALA A 7 2.74 -0.18 19.45
CA ALA A 7 1.92 -1.23 18.84
C ALA A 7 0.45 -1.14 19.27
N VAL A 8 0.20 -0.92 20.56
CA VAL A 8 -1.17 -0.74 21.10
C VAL A 8 -1.83 0.50 20.51
N TRP A 9 -1.14 1.65 20.48
CA TRP A 9 -1.69 2.88 19.89
C TRP A 9 -1.96 2.75 18.40
N SER A 10 -1.07 2.09 17.64
CA SER A 10 -1.29 1.80 16.21
C SER A 10 -2.50 0.89 16.00
N ALA A 11 -2.69 -0.13 16.84
CA ALA A 11 -3.85 -1.02 16.77
C ALA A 11 -5.16 -0.28 17.10
N ILE A 12 -5.16 0.58 18.13
CA ILE A 12 -6.33 1.41 18.47
C ILE A 12 -6.65 2.37 17.32
N ALA A 13 -5.64 3.05 16.76
CA ALA A 13 -5.83 3.95 15.62
C ALA A 13 -6.40 3.20 14.40
N ALA A 14 -5.85 2.02 14.08
CA ALA A 14 -6.38 1.19 12.99
C ALA A 14 -7.83 0.77 13.25
N ALA A 15 -8.18 0.39 14.48
CA ALA A 15 -9.56 0.02 14.84
C ALA A 15 -10.52 1.20 14.72
N LEU A 16 -10.14 2.40 15.15
CA LEU A 16 -10.95 3.62 15.02
C LEU A 16 -11.16 4.00 13.54
N LEU A 17 -10.10 3.93 12.73
CA LEU A 17 -10.20 4.20 11.29
C LEU A 17 -11.08 3.17 10.57
N ALA A 18 -10.96 1.89 10.92
CA ALA A 18 -11.80 0.82 10.38
C ALA A 18 -13.27 0.99 10.78
N LEU A 19 -13.54 1.36 12.04
CA LEU A 19 -14.89 1.66 12.51
C LEU A 19 -15.49 2.85 11.75
N GLN A 20 -14.72 3.92 11.57
CA GLN A 20 -15.16 5.08 10.80
C GLN A 20 -15.44 4.72 9.34
N ALA A 21 -14.56 3.94 8.71
CA ALA A 21 -14.76 3.44 7.35
C ALA A 21 -16.06 2.62 7.22
N LEU A 22 -16.31 1.72 8.18
CA LEU A 22 -17.51 0.89 8.21
C LEU A 22 -18.78 1.74 8.36
N LEU A 23 -18.78 2.73 9.25
CA LEU A 23 -19.92 3.62 9.46
C LEU A 23 -20.24 4.41 8.19
N LEU A 24 -19.23 4.93 7.49
CA LEU A 24 -19.44 5.66 6.23
C LEU A 24 -19.91 4.76 5.08
N ALA A 25 -19.40 3.53 5.01
CA ALA A 25 -19.79 2.59 3.96
C ALA A 25 -21.21 2.03 4.17
N ALA A 26 -21.55 1.65 5.40
CA ALA A 26 -22.82 0.99 5.73
C ALA A 26 -23.96 1.98 6.01
N VAL A 27 -23.67 3.10 6.69
CA VAL A 27 -24.69 4.06 7.13
C VAL A 27 -24.25 5.49 6.77
N PRO A 28 -24.13 5.83 5.47
CA PRO A 28 -23.71 7.17 5.06
C PRO A 28 -24.72 8.25 5.51
N ARG A 29 -25.98 7.88 5.77
CA ARG A 29 -27.02 8.80 6.28
C ARG A 29 -26.71 9.34 7.68
N LEU A 30 -25.81 8.68 8.42
CA LEU A 30 -25.32 9.19 9.69
C LEU A 30 -24.68 10.58 9.53
N LEU A 31 -24.10 10.88 8.36
CA LEU A 31 -23.58 12.22 8.05
C LEU A 31 -24.66 13.30 8.10
N LEU A 32 -25.88 13.02 7.63
CA LEU A 32 -27.01 13.97 7.68
C LEU A 32 -27.46 14.22 9.12
N PHE A 33 -27.47 13.16 9.93
CA PHE A 33 -27.81 13.27 11.34
C PHE A 33 -26.77 14.12 12.10
N LEU A 34 -25.47 13.89 11.86
CA LEU A 34 -24.40 14.64 12.49
C LEU A 34 -24.31 16.10 12.02
N SER A 35 -24.67 16.38 10.77
CA SER A 35 -24.65 17.74 10.23
C SER A 35 -25.88 18.57 10.62
N ALA A 36 -26.81 17.99 11.40
CA ALA A 36 -28.10 18.59 11.74
C ALA A 36 -28.83 19.13 10.49
N SER A 37 -28.70 18.42 9.38
CA SER A 37 -29.31 18.83 8.12
C SER A 37 -30.78 18.43 8.08
N ASP A 38 -31.62 19.31 7.56
CA ASP A 38 -33.02 19.01 7.25
C ASP A 38 -33.19 18.12 5.99
N ALA A 39 -32.08 17.78 5.33
CA ALA A 39 -32.10 16.92 4.16
C ALA A 39 -32.49 15.48 4.53
N HIS A 40 -33.45 14.93 3.80
CA HIS A 40 -33.98 13.58 4.04
C HIS A 40 -33.17 12.49 3.31
N ALA A 41 -32.30 12.88 2.38
CA ALA A 41 -31.46 12.00 1.58
C ALA A 41 -30.14 12.67 1.24
N LEU A 42 -29.09 11.86 1.06
CA LEU A 42 -27.79 12.31 0.62
C LEU A 42 -27.85 12.70 -0.84
N THR A 43 -27.14 13.78 -1.20
CA THR A 43 -26.89 14.09 -2.60
C THR A 43 -26.00 13.00 -3.22
N PRO A 44 -26.09 12.79 -4.54
CA PRO A 44 -25.19 11.90 -5.27
C PRO A 44 -23.71 12.15 -5.00
N LEU A 45 -23.34 13.43 -4.91
CA LEU A 45 -21.98 13.87 -4.63
C LEU A 45 -21.51 13.43 -3.23
N GLU A 46 -22.33 13.68 -2.20
CA GLU A 46 -22.00 13.27 -0.83
C GLU A 46 -21.87 11.76 -0.70
N ARG A 47 -22.79 11.01 -1.34
CA ARG A 47 -22.73 9.55 -1.35
C ARG A 47 -21.45 9.04 -2.02
N PHE A 48 -21.10 9.60 -3.17
CA PHE A 48 -19.89 9.25 -3.90
C PHE A 48 -18.64 9.54 -3.07
N LEU A 49 -18.55 10.73 -2.48
CA LEU A 49 -17.39 11.12 -1.68
C LEU A 49 -17.29 10.29 -0.39
N ALA A 50 -18.41 10.01 0.26
CA ALA A 50 -18.45 9.16 1.46
C ALA A 50 -17.96 7.74 1.18
N HIS A 51 -18.33 7.14 0.04
CA HIS A 51 -17.88 5.80 -0.34
C HIS A 51 -16.37 5.76 -0.60
N HIS A 52 -15.84 6.72 -1.37
CA HIS A 52 -14.41 6.78 -1.67
C HIS A 52 -13.57 7.11 -0.43
N PHE A 53 -14.09 7.97 0.46
CA PHE A 53 -13.43 8.27 1.73
C PHE A 53 -13.45 7.05 2.68
N ALA A 54 -14.53 6.27 2.70
CA ALA A 54 -14.57 5.02 3.45
C ALA A 54 -13.50 4.02 2.98
N ILE A 55 -13.31 3.87 1.65
CA ILE A 55 -12.26 3.03 1.09
C ILE A 55 -10.88 3.54 1.53
N PHE A 56 -10.63 4.86 1.45
CA PHE A 56 -9.37 5.44 1.86
C PHE A 56 -9.05 5.19 3.34
N LEU A 57 -10.04 5.36 4.24
CA LEU A 57 -9.90 5.08 5.66
C LEU A 57 -9.63 3.59 5.93
N ALA A 58 -10.31 2.69 5.22
CA ALA A 58 -10.09 1.25 5.32
C ALA A 58 -8.67 0.86 4.88
N VAL A 59 -8.19 1.45 3.79
CA VAL A 59 -6.82 1.27 3.28
C VAL A 59 -5.79 1.73 4.30
N LEU A 60 -6.00 2.90 4.91
CA LEU A 60 -5.11 3.42 5.93
C LEU A 60 -5.10 2.54 7.19
N ALA A 61 -6.27 2.04 7.61
CA ALA A 61 -6.39 1.10 8.72
C ALA A 61 -5.64 -0.21 8.44
N LEU A 62 -5.79 -0.78 7.24
CA LEU A 62 -5.05 -1.97 6.81
C LEU A 62 -3.54 -1.71 6.78
N ALA A 63 -3.12 -0.55 6.27
CA ALA A 63 -1.70 -0.23 6.23
C ALA A 63 -1.08 -0.07 7.61
N LEU A 64 -1.80 0.52 8.57
CA LEU A 64 -1.36 0.57 9.96
C LEU A 64 -1.29 -0.83 10.58
N LEU A 65 -2.30 -1.67 10.35
CA LEU A 65 -2.35 -3.03 10.89
C LEU A 65 -1.21 -3.92 10.37
N LEU A 66 -0.89 -3.82 9.08
CA LEU A 66 0.17 -4.59 8.45
C LEU A 66 1.58 -4.14 8.87
N ASN A 67 1.71 -2.91 9.37
CA ASN A 67 2.99 -2.30 9.73
C ASN A 67 3.11 -2.01 11.24
N ILE A 68 2.35 -2.72 12.07
CA ILE A 68 2.51 -2.65 13.52
C ILE A 68 3.93 -3.10 13.88
N PRO A 69 4.69 -2.32 14.66
CA PRO A 69 6.02 -2.71 15.12
C PRO A 69 5.96 -3.99 15.95
N SER A 70 6.33 -5.11 15.35
CA SER A 70 6.45 -6.40 16.03
C SER A 70 7.81 -6.52 16.75
N PRO A 71 7.90 -7.30 17.85
CA PRO A 71 9.19 -7.59 18.46
C PRO A 71 10.14 -8.21 17.42
N PRO A 72 11.47 -7.97 17.55
CA PRO A 72 12.44 -8.46 16.57
C PRO A 72 12.30 -9.97 16.42
N SER A 73 12.07 -10.43 15.18
CA SER A 73 12.04 -11.84 14.88
C SER A 73 13.41 -12.46 15.21
N PRO A 74 13.47 -13.65 15.83
CA PRO A 74 14.74 -14.35 16.07
C PRO A 74 15.43 -14.77 14.77
N VAL A 75 14.75 -14.66 13.62
CA VAL A 75 15.32 -14.95 12.30
C VAL A 75 15.90 -13.65 11.72
N PRO A 76 17.19 -13.63 11.33
CA PRO A 76 17.78 -12.45 10.72
C PRO A 76 17.00 -12.09 9.43
N PRO A 77 16.70 -10.81 9.19
CA PRO A 77 16.03 -10.39 7.97
C PRO A 77 16.89 -10.84 6.78
N SER A 78 16.28 -11.59 5.86
CA SER A 78 16.97 -11.97 4.63
C SER A 78 17.33 -10.68 3.89
N ALA A 79 18.59 -10.54 3.46
CA ALA A 79 19.08 -9.40 2.68
C ALA A 79 18.35 -9.21 1.32
N GLU A 80 17.39 -10.09 0.99
CA GLU A 80 16.54 -10.09 -0.20
C GLU A 80 15.21 -9.32 -0.03
N THR A 81 14.86 -8.86 1.18
CA THR A 81 13.67 -8.00 1.35
C THR A 81 14.05 -6.54 1.20
N ALA A 82 13.99 -6.03 -0.03
CA ALA A 82 14.00 -4.59 -0.28
C ALA A 82 12.92 -3.92 0.57
N SER A 83 13.29 -2.83 1.27
CA SER A 83 12.38 -2.04 2.11
C SER A 83 11.24 -1.48 1.26
N THR A 84 10.12 -2.20 1.20
CA THR A 84 8.93 -1.75 0.49
C THR A 84 8.17 -0.79 1.39
N HIS A 85 7.67 0.32 0.83
CA HIS A 85 6.90 1.27 1.62
C HIS A 85 5.63 0.61 2.20
N PRO A 86 5.31 0.87 3.48
CA PRO A 86 4.22 0.22 4.21
C PRO A 86 2.84 0.43 3.57
N LEU A 87 2.65 1.57 2.90
CA LEU A 87 1.41 1.96 2.24
C LEU A 87 1.25 1.36 0.83
N LEU A 88 2.30 0.78 0.25
CA LEU A 88 2.33 0.44 -1.17
C LEU A 88 1.27 -0.60 -1.54
N TYR A 89 1.21 -1.72 -0.83
CA TYR A 89 0.21 -2.75 -1.09
C TYR A 89 -1.23 -2.28 -0.81
N PRO A 90 -1.55 -1.72 0.37
CA PRO A 90 -2.91 -1.30 0.67
C PRO A 90 -3.40 -0.19 -0.27
N LEU A 91 -2.54 0.77 -0.61
CA LEU A 91 -2.88 1.89 -1.49
C LEU A 91 -3.12 1.43 -2.93
N ALA A 92 -2.29 0.52 -3.46
CA ALA A 92 -2.49 -0.02 -4.81
C ALA A 92 -3.83 -0.78 -4.91
N ILE A 93 -4.16 -1.61 -3.93
CA ILE A 93 -5.43 -2.36 -3.88
C ILE A 93 -6.61 -1.39 -3.73
N GLY A 94 -6.50 -0.45 -2.78
CA GLY A 94 -7.54 0.54 -2.51
C GLY A 94 -7.84 1.48 -3.67
N SER A 95 -6.81 1.97 -4.34
CA SER A 95 -6.95 2.81 -5.53
C SER A 95 -7.55 2.04 -6.72
N THR A 96 -7.26 0.75 -6.85
CA THR A 96 -7.89 -0.12 -7.87
C THR A 96 -9.39 -0.27 -7.60
N LEU A 97 -9.78 -0.54 -6.35
CA LEU A 97 -11.18 -0.66 -5.94
C LEU A 97 -11.92 0.67 -6.14
N SER A 98 -11.31 1.78 -5.74
CA SER A 98 -11.84 3.14 -5.95
C SER A 98 -12.01 3.47 -7.42
N ALA A 99 -11.04 3.13 -8.28
CA ALA A 99 -11.17 3.31 -9.72
C ALA A 99 -12.35 2.48 -10.28
N PHE A 100 -12.45 1.21 -9.89
CA PHE A 100 -13.56 0.35 -10.33
C PHE A 100 -14.93 0.92 -9.94
N ILE A 101 -15.09 1.38 -8.70
CA ILE A 101 -16.35 1.96 -8.21
C ILE A 101 -16.65 3.28 -8.92
N ALA A 102 -15.65 4.15 -9.10
CA ALA A 102 -15.81 5.42 -9.79
C ALA A 102 -16.24 5.23 -11.26
N TRP A 103 -15.72 4.22 -11.94
CA TRP A 103 -16.12 3.89 -13.31
C TRP A 103 -17.58 3.43 -13.41
N ASN A 104 -18.09 2.74 -12.39
CA ASN A 104 -19.48 2.26 -12.33
C ASN A 104 -20.46 3.30 -11.75
N SER A 105 -20.01 4.51 -11.43
CA SER A 105 -20.83 5.55 -10.81
C SER A 105 -21.28 6.59 -11.82
N ASP A 106 -22.53 6.51 -12.28
CA ASP A 106 -23.10 7.46 -13.23
C ASP A 106 -23.66 8.74 -12.56
N ASP A 107 -23.85 8.71 -11.24
CA ASP A 107 -24.64 9.72 -10.54
C ASP A 107 -23.95 11.11 -10.41
N VAL A 108 -22.65 11.22 -10.69
CA VAL A 108 -21.84 12.44 -10.45
C VAL A 108 -21.22 13.02 -11.72
N GLY A 109 -21.57 12.48 -12.89
CA GLY A 109 -21.11 12.95 -14.21
C GLY A 109 -19.59 12.98 -14.35
N THR A 110 -19.04 14.08 -14.89
CA THR A 110 -17.61 14.22 -15.22
C THR A 110 -16.68 14.04 -14.02
N LEU A 111 -17.13 14.33 -12.79
CA LEU A 111 -16.31 14.17 -11.59
C LEU A 111 -15.88 12.71 -11.39
N ALA A 112 -16.80 11.76 -11.64
CA ALA A 112 -16.52 10.34 -11.51
C ALA A 112 -15.43 9.90 -12.50
N SER A 113 -15.47 10.41 -13.73
CA SER A 113 -14.46 10.14 -14.76
C SER A 113 -13.08 10.69 -14.38
N ILE A 114 -13.01 11.94 -13.88
CA ILE A 114 -11.75 12.54 -13.43
C ILE A 114 -11.16 11.71 -12.28
N PHE A 115 -11.99 11.40 -11.28
CA PHE A 115 -11.57 10.61 -10.12
C PHE A 115 -11.09 9.21 -10.51
N PHE A 116 -11.77 8.58 -11.49
CA PHE A 116 -11.35 7.31 -12.08
C PHE A 116 -9.94 7.40 -12.69
N PHE A 117 -9.65 8.40 -13.53
CA PHE A 117 -8.33 8.52 -14.16
C PHE A 117 -7.21 8.71 -13.15
N PHE A 118 -7.42 9.51 -12.11
CA PHE A 118 -6.42 9.69 -11.05
C PHE A 118 -6.21 8.40 -10.25
N SER A 119 -7.30 7.75 -9.84
CA SER A 119 -7.23 6.50 -9.07
C SER A 119 -6.59 5.37 -9.88
N LEU A 120 -6.89 5.29 -11.18
CA LEU A 120 -6.29 4.33 -12.10
C LEU A 120 -4.79 4.57 -12.26
N THR A 121 -4.36 5.83 -12.40
CA THR A 121 -2.94 6.17 -12.52
C THR A 121 -2.16 5.75 -11.27
N ILE A 122 -2.71 6.02 -10.08
CA ILE A 122 -2.11 5.60 -8.80
C ILE A 122 -2.06 4.08 -8.70
N SER A 123 -3.14 3.40 -9.09
CA SER A 123 -3.23 1.93 -9.10
C SER A 123 -2.20 1.29 -10.04
N LEU A 124 -2.10 1.76 -11.29
CA LEU A 124 -1.16 1.24 -12.28
C LEU A 124 0.28 1.48 -11.84
N TRP A 125 0.59 2.67 -11.30
CA TRP A 125 1.91 2.95 -10.76
C TRP A 125 2.24 2.06 -9.55
N GLY A 126 1.29 1.90 -8.62
CA GLY A 126 1.46 1.02 -7.47
C GLY A 126 1.66 -0.44 -7.86
N LEU A 127 0.88 -0.96 -8.82
CA LEU A 127 1.02 -2.32 -9.34
C LEU A 127 2.35 -2.52 -10.06
N TRP A 128 2.80 -1.52 -10.83
CA TRP A 128 4.12 -1.53 -11.44
C TRP A 128 5.21 -1.67 -10.36
N GLU A 129 5.17 -0.84 -9.32
CA GLU A 129 6.11 -0.95 -8.20
C GLU A 129 6.03 -2.31 -7.50
N ILE A 130 4.84 -2.88 -7.25
CA ILE A 130 4.71 -4.22 -6.65
C ILE A 130 5.43 -5.29 -7.49
N ILE A 131 5.26 -5.25 -8.82
CA ILE A 131 5.81 -6.25 -9.72
C ILE A 131 7.32 -6.10 -9.87
N PHE A 132 7.83 -4.87 -9.92
CA PHE A 132 9.22 -4.59 -10.29
C PHE A 132 10.14 -4.17 -9.14
N ALA A 133 9.62 -3.81 -7.96
CA ALA A 133 10.42 -3.29 -6.85
C ALA A 133 11.45 -4.29 -6.30
N ASN A 134 11.23 -5.60 -6.45
CA ASN A 134 12.17 -6.63 -6.00
C ASN A 134 12.80 -7.45 -7.14
N SER A 135 13.03 -6.82 -8.30
CA SER A 135 13.72 -7.48 -9.41
C SER A 135 15.22 -7.69 -9.18
N ALA A 136 15.78 -7.23 -8.05
CA ALA A 136 17.21 -7.37 -7.75
C ALA A 136 17.50 -8.70 -7.03
N SER A 137 18.18 -9.63 -7.70
CA SER A 137 18.65 -10.86 -7.07
C SER A 137 20.10 -10.75 -6.59
N PHE A 138 20.30 -10.62 -5.28
CA PHE A 138 21.64 -10.66 -4.70
C PHE A 138 22.07 -12.10 -4.33
N SER A 139 23.35 -12.40 -4.49
CA SER A 139 23.95 -13.69 -4.11
C SER A 139 24.13 -13.79 -2.60
N LYS A 140 23.54 -14.83 -1.98
CA LYS A 140 23.67 -15.11 -0.54
C LYS A 140 25.12 -15.36 -0.10
N THR A 141 25.96 -15.86 -1.02
CA THR A 141 27.37 -16.18 -0.73
C THR A 141 28.30 -14.99 -0.93
N THR A 142 28.01 -14.11 -1.90
CA THR A 142 28.96 -13.06 -2.32
C THR A 142 28.46 -11.64 -2.09
N GLY A 143 27.18 -11.45 -1.74
CA GLY A 143 26.53 -10.14 -1.62
C GLY A 143 26.37 -9.37 -2.94
N ALA A 144 27.04 -9.82 -4.01
CA ALA A 144 26.98 -9.22 -5.34
C ALA A 144 25.65 -9.52 -6.06
N ASP A 145 25.23 -8.58 -6.90
CA ASP A 145 24.06 -8.71 -7.78
C ASP A 145 24.29 -9.82 -8.81
N LYS A 146 23.36 -10.78 -8.90
CA LYS A 146 23.39 -11.91 -9.82
C LYS A 146 23.04 -11.53 -11.26
N HIS A 147 22.35 -10.41 -11.48
CA HIS A 147 22.01 -9.94 -12.82
C HIS A 147 23.20 -9.27 -13.51
N THR A 148 24.23 -8.90 -12.74
CA THR A 148 25.48 -8.39 -13.30
C THR A 148 26.40 -9.54 -13.72
N SER A 149 26.55 -9.72 -15.04
CA SER A 149 27.47 -10.72 -15.59
C SER A 149 28.88 -10.16 -15.74
N SER A 150 29.89 -10.99 -15.46
CA SER A 150 31.29 -10.68 -15.84
C SER A 150 31.60 -11.11 -17.27
N PHE A 151 30.68 -11.79 -17.96
CA PHE A 151 30.88 -12.30 -19.31
C PHE A 151 30.96 -11.13 -20.29
N ILE A 152 31.99 -11.15 -21.16
CA ILE A 152 32.33 -10.14 -22.18
C ILE A 152 32.84 -8.80 -21.61
N PHE A 153 32.22 -8.25 -20.55
CA PHE A 153 32.53 -6.89 -20.07
C PHE A 153 33.48 -6.82 -18.87
N GLY A 154 33.94 -7.96 -18.34
CA GLY A 154 34.96 -7.98 -17.28
C GLY A 154 34.53 -7.30 -15.97
N ASN A 155 33.22 -7.21 -15.70
CA ASN A 155 32.71 -6.56 -14.50
C ASN A 155 33.24 -7.26 -13.24
N LYS A 156 34.03 -6.53 -12.44
CA LYS A 156 34.63 -7.04 -11.19
C LYS A 156 33.61 -7.15 -10.05
N ALA A 157 32.51 -6.42 -10.12
CA ALA A 157 31.42 -6.46 -9.14
C ALA A 157 30.44 -7.62 -9.36
N ALA A 158 30.57 -8.39 -10.44
CA ALA A 158 29.72 -9.52 -10.74
C ALA A 158 29.84 -10.65 -9.69
N ALA A 159 28.74 -11.36 -9.44
CA ALA A 159 28.76 -12.49 -8.50
C ALA A 159 29.77 -13.58 -8.87
N SER A 160 30.00 -13.82 -10.17
CA SER A 160 30.98 -14.79 -10.67
C SER A 160 32.42 -14.40 -10.33
N SER A 161 32.80 -13.13 -10.49
CA SER A 161 34.15 -12.64 -10.23
C SER A 161 34.46 -12.61 -8.73
N VAL A 162 33.50 -12.16 -7.92
CA VAL A 162 33.64 -12.18 -6.45
C VAL A 162 33.77 -13.61 -5.94
N LYS A 163 32.93 -14.53 -6.44
CA LYS A 163 32.99 -15.95 -6.08
C LYS A 163 34.33 -16.59 -6.48
N LYS A 164 34.89 -16.21 -7.63
CA LYS A 164 36.21 -16.69 -8.08
C LYS A 164 37.31 -16.19 -7.15
N ASN A 165 37.31 -14.90 -6.80
CA ASN A 165 38.30 -14.32 -5.89
C ASN A 165 38.25 -14.92 -4.48
N MET A 166 37.06 -15.29 -3.99
CA MET A 166 36.91 -15.95 -2.69
C MET A 166 37.50 -17.37 -2.66
N LYS A 167 37.56 -18.08 -3.78
CA LYS A 167 38.15 -19.43 -3.86
C LYS A 167 39.68 -19.43 -3.97
N THR A 168 40.26 -18.31 -4.39
CA THR A 168 41.70 -18.17 -4.60
C THR A 168 42.43 -17.66 -3.35
N LYS A 169 41.69 -17.10 -2.38
CA LYS A 169 42.19 -16.80 -1.04
C LYS A 169 42.02 -18.01 -0.13
#